data_AF-A0AA88IIU7-F1
#
_entry.id   AF-A0AA88IIU7-F1
#
_cell.length_a   1.000
_cell.length_b   1.000
_cell.length_c   1.000
_cell.angle_alpha   90.00
_cell.angle_beta   90.00
_cell.angle_gamma   90.00
#
_symmetry.space_group_name_H-M   'P 1'
#
loop_
_entity.id
_entity.type
_entity.pdbx_description
1 polymer ?
#
loop_
_entity_poly.entity_id
_entity_poly.type
_entity_poly.pdbx_seq_one_letter_code
_entity_poly.pdbx_strand_id
1 'polypeptide(L)'
;MSQLSKTEQVLREMKQYNIDILALREIRWKGVGQETLDHGYVLSYSGEDNYHQAGADDDVKDSFYETLQIVTKEIPKHDVLCVVDDLNAKVGADPKYFPEVLGPHGLGQISENGALLVDFALSNDLVVGGTLFEHKNVHKYTRTSPDGSTRN
;
A
#
# COMPACT_ATOMS: atom_id res chain seq x y z
N MET A 1 19.06 -5.20 -16.89
CA MET A 1 17.75 -4.82 -17.45
C MET A 1 17.59 -3.32 -17.35
N SER A 2 17.25 -2.64 -18.45
CA SER A 2 16.98 -1.20 -18.46
C SER A 2 15.62 -0.89 -17.82
N GLN A 3 15.41 0.34 -17.37
CA GLN A 3 14.09 0.79 -16.86
C GLN A 3 12.98 0.54 -17.90
N LEU A 4 13.27 0.79 -19.18
CA LEU A 4 12.38 0.52 -20.32
C LEU A 4 11.85 -0.92 -20.33
N SER A 5 12.74 -1.91 -20.16
CA SER A 5 12.33 -3.33 -20.15
C SER A 5 11.41 -3.71 -18.98
N LYS A 6 11.53 -3.03 -17.83
CA LYS A 6 10.63 -3.25 -16.69
C LYS A 6 9.26 -2.64 -16.94
N THR A 7 9.22 -1.43 -17.48
CA THR A 7 7.97 -0.72 -17.80
C THR A 7 7.14 -1.48 -18.84
N GLU A 8 7.78 -2.02 -19.88
CA GLU A 8 7.10 -2.84 -20.90
C GLU A 8 6.45 -4.09 -20.29
N GLN A 9 7.15 -4.76 -19.35
CA GLN A 9 6.60 -5.91 -18.65
C GLN A 9 5.39 -5.52 -17.80
N VAL A 10 5.47 -4.43 -17.04
CA VAL A 10 4.35 -3.93 -16.22
C VAL A 10 3.13 -3.63 -17.10
N LEU A 11 3.32 -2.90 -18.20
CA LEU A 11 2.24 -2.57 -19.13
C LEU A 11 1.58 -3.82 -19.73
N ARG A 12 2.37 -4.83 -20.06
CA ARG A 12 1.86 -6.09 -20.58
C ARG A 12 0.95 -6.78 -19.57
N GLU A 13 1.37 -6.87 -18.31
CA GLU A 13 0.56 -7.49 -17.25
C GLU A 13 -0.70 -6.67 -16.96
N MET A 14 -0.61 -5.34 -16.91
CA MET A 14 -1.78 -4.46 -16.74
C MET A 14 -2.82 -4.71 -17.83
N LYS A 15 -2.40 -4.84 -19.08
CA LYS A 15 -3.30 -5.17 -20.20
C LYS A 15 -3.88 -6.59 -20.08
N GLN A 16 -3.03 -7.57 -19.76
CA GLN A 16 -3.44 -8.97 -19.67
C GLN A 16 -4.50 -9.19 -18.59
N TYR A 17 -4.39 -8.49 -17.46
CA TYR A 17 -5.31 -8.61 -16.34
C TYR A 17 -6.38 -7.51 -16.28
N ASN A 18 -6.43 -6.63 -17.29
CA ASN A 18 -7.36 -5.51 -17.34
C ASN A 18 -7.30 -4.63 -16.08
N ILE A 19 -6.09 -4.17 -15.75
CA ILE A 19 -5.80 -3.31 -14.60
C ILE A 19 -5.75 -1.85 -15.06
N ASP A 20 -6.61 -1.03 -14.48
CA ASP A 20 -6.69 0.42 -14.77
C ASP A 20 -5.63 1.22 -13.98
N ILE A 21 -5.42 0.86 -12.71
CA ILE A 21 -4.49 1.55 -11.79
C ILE A 21 -3.62 0.51 -11.09
N LEU A 22 -2.31 0.73 -11.11
CA LEU A 22 -1.34 -0.11 -10.43
C LEU A 22 -0.34 0.75 -9.65
N ALA A 23 -0.30 0.57 -8.34
CA ALA A 23 0.74 1.12 -7.48
C ALA A 23 1.86 0.07 -7.34
N LEU A 24 3.10 0.50 -7.52
CA LEU A 24 4.29 -0.35 -7.43
C LEU A 24 5.26 0.22 -6.40
N ARG A 25 5.87 -0.67 -5.61
CA ARG A 25 6.89 -0.33 -4.62
C ARG A 25 8.21 -1.01 -4.94
N GLU A 26 9.30 -0.47 -4.41
CA GLU A 26 10.66 -1.03 -4.52
C GLU A 26 11.17 -1.22 -5.96
N ILE A 27 10.70 -0.40 -6.91
CA ILE A 27 11.10 -0.52 -8.33
C ILE A 27 12.59 -0.16 -8.54
N ARG A 28 13.20 0.51 -7.54
CA ARG A 28 14.60 0.98 -7.52
C ARG A 28 14.89 1.90 -8.70
N TRP A 29 13.90 2.70 -9.08
CA TRP A 29 14.05 3.76 -10.07
C TRP A 29 14.52 5.03 -9.38
N LYS A 30 15.36 5.80 -10.06
CA LYS A 30 15.95 7.02 -9.53
C LYS A 30 15.21 8.23 -10.08
N GLY A 31 15.09 9.25 -9.24
CA GLY A 31 14.50 10.53 -9.59
C GLY A 31 12.98 10.53 -9.50
N VAL A 32 12.40 11.66 -9.86
CA VAL A 32 10.96 11.89 -9.87
C VAL A 32 10.56 12.27 -11.28
N GLY A 33 9.44 11.75 -11.76
CA GLY A 33 8.98 12.06 -13.10
C GLY A 33 7.61 11.49 -13.42
N GLN A 34 7.10 11.92 -14.55
CA GLN A 34 5.86 11.44 -15.12
C GLN A 34 6.05 11.25 -16.63
N GLU A 35 5.65 10.10 -17.16
CA GLU A 35 5.76 9.77 -18.57
C GLU A 35 4.43 9.22 -19.08
N THR A 36 4.03 9.64 -20.29
CA THR A 36 2.90 9.01 -20.99
C THR A 36 3.41 7.79 -21.73
N LEU A 37 2.82 6.65 -21.42
CA LEU A 37 3.13 5.37 -22.03
C LEU A 37 2.11 5.02 -23.12
N ASP A 38 2.38 3.96 -23.87
CA ASP A 38 1.47 3.52 -24.91
C ASP A 38 0.05 3.23 -24.36
N HIS A 39 -0.96 3.44 -25.20
CA HIS A 39 -2.37 3.14 -24.90
C HIS A 39 -2.97 4.03 -23.78
N GLY A 40 -2.39 5.20 -23.55
CA GLY A 40 -2.95 6.21 -22.63
C GLY A 40 -2.64 5.97 -21.16
N TYR A 41 -1.81 4.98 -20.84
CA TYR A 41 -1.30 4.82 -19.48
C TYR A 41 -0.34 5.96 -19.14
N VAL A 42 -0.38 6.38 -17.88
CA VAL A 42 0.52 7.40 -17.34
C VAL A 42 1.31 6.76 -16.23
N LEU A 43 2.64 6.84 -16.33
CA LEU A 43 3.54 6.40 -15.29
C LEU A 43 4.03 7.61 -14.50
N SER A 44 3.62 7.69 -13.25
CA SER A 44 4.19 8.61 -12.26
C SER A 44 5.12 7.84 -11.35
N TYR A 45 6.34 8.33 -11.15
CA TYR A 45 7.33 7.68 -10.29
C TYR A 45 8.10 8.67 -9.43
N SER A 46 8.51 8.20 -8.26
CA SER A 46 9.38 8.91 -7.34
C SER A 46 10.32 7.90 -6.69
N GLY A 47 11.61 8.20 -6.66
CA GLY A 47 12.61 7.32 -6.05
C GLY A 47 13.89 8.06 -5.66
N GLU A 48 14.46 7.63 -4.53
CA GLU A 48 15.65 8.22 -3.92
C GLU A 48 16.93 7.48 -4.32
N ASP A 49 18.07 8.18 -4.20
CA ASP A 49 19.39 7.60 -4.44
C ASP A 49 19.89 6.70 -3.29
N ASN A 50 19.33 6.90 -2.09
CA ASN A 50 19.73 6.19 -0.87
C ASN A 50 18.66 5.16 -0.48
N TYR A 51 19.12 3.96 -0.10
CA TYR A 51 18.25 2.91 0.39
C TYR A 51 18.02 3.05 1.89
N HIS A 52 16.76 3.17 2.29
CA HIS A 52 16.38 3.00 3.69
C HIS A 52 16.46 1.50 4.06
N GLN A 53 17.06 1.21 5.22
CA GLN A 53 17.12 -0.14 5.76
C GLN A 53 15.74 -0.65 6.17
N ALA A 54 15.60 -1.96 6.38
CA ALA A 54 14.36 -2.56 6.84
C ALA A 54 14.04 -2.06 8.27
N GLY A 55 12.91 -1.36 8.39
CA GLY A 55 12.46 -0.76 9.65
C GLY A 55 12.66 0.76 9.65
N ALA A 56 11.60 1.48 10.00
CA ALA A 56 11.65 2.90 10.31
C ALA A 56 11.69 3.05 11.84
N ASP A 57 12.48 4.00 12.34
CA ASP A 57 12.32 4.46 13.72
C ASP A 57 10.97 5.20 13.88
N ASP A 58 10.61 5.50 15.12
CA ASP A 58 9.30 6.09 15.41
C ASP A 58 9.19 7.51 14.86
N ASP A 59 10.27 8.29 14.86
CA ASP A 59 10.29 9.65 14.29
C ASP A 59 9.98 9.65 12.78
N VAL A 60 10.53 8.67 12.04
CA VAL A 60 10.24 8.50 10.60
C VAL A 60 8.80 8.05 10.38
N LYS A 61 8.26 7.14 11.21
CA LYS A 61 6.85 6.73 11.10
C LYS A 61 5.91 7.89 11.40
N ASP A 62 6.19 8.66 12.44
CA ASP A 62 5.37 9.81 12.85
C ASP A 62 5.35 10.85 11.74
N SER A 63 6.53 11.21 11.20
CA SER A 63 6.63 12.14 10.07
C SER A 63 5.87 11.66 8.82
N PHE A 64 5.90 10.35 8.54
CA PHE A 64 5.12 9.76 7.46
C PHE A 64 3.62 9.92 7.68
N TYR A 65 3.10 9.53 8.84
CA TYR A 65 1.66 9.60 9.13
C TYR A 65 1.17 11.05 9.26
N GLU A 66 1.96 11.97 9.80
CA GLU A 66 1.66 13.40 9.81
C GLU A 66 1.50 13.95 8.39
N THR A 67 2.45 13.65 7.51
CA THR A 67 2.41 14.07 6.10
C THR A 67 1.20 13.46 5.40
N LEU A 68 0.96 12.15 5.58
CA LEU A 68 -0.18 11.46 5.00
C LEU A 68 -1.52 12.06 5.47
N GLN A 69 -1.59 12.45 6.74
CA GLN A 69 -2.78 13.07 7.33
C GLN A 69 -3.04 14.48 6.75
N ILE A 70 -1.99 15.27 6.50
CA ILE A 70 -2.11 16.58 5.86
C ILE A 70 -2.64 16.41 4.43
N VAL A 71 -2.01 15.56 3.62
CA VAL A 71 -2.41 15.33 2.23
C VAL A 71 -3.84 14.79 2.14
N THR A 72 -4.22 13.87 3.04
CA THR A 72 -5.58 13.30 3.07
C THR A 72 -6.64 14.37 3.34
N LYS A 73 -6.36 15.35 4.23
CA LYS A 73 -7.30 16.44 4.55
C LYS A 73 -7.47 17.45 3.41
N GLU A 74 -6.49 17.55 2.51
CA GLU A 74 -6.55 18.44 1.35
C GLU A 74 -7.44 17.89 0.23
N ILE A 75 -7.71 16.58 0.23
CA ILE A 75 -8.57 15.94 -0.76
C ILE A 75 -10.04 16.36 -0.55
N PRO A 76 -10.74 16.86 -1.59
CA PRO A 76 -12.15 17.17 -1.50
C PRO A 76 -12.99 15.96 -1.08
N LYS A 77 -13.93 16.15 -0.15
CA LYS A 77 -14.80 15.07 0.36
C LYS A 77 -15.70 14.38 -0.68
N HIS A 78 -15.85 14.97 -1.87
CA HIS A 78 -16.62 14.38 -2.96
C HIS A 78 -15.79 13.47 -3.86
N ASP A 79 -14.47 13.48 -3.70
CA ASP A 79 -13.57 12.60 -4.43
C ASP A 79 -13.42 11.26 -3.71
N VAL A 80 -13.12 10.21 -4.48
CA VAL A 80 -12.82 8.89 -3.94
C VAL A 80 -11.33 8.83 -3.61
N LEU A 81 -11.00 8.60 -2.33
CA LEU A 81 -9.63 8.41 -1.89
C LEU A 81 -9.30 6.91 -1.77
N CYS A 82 -8.24 6.50 -2.47
CA CYS A 82 -7.64 5.17 -2.33
C CYS A 82 -6.18 5.33 -1.89
N VAL A 83 -5.84 4.85 -0.70
CA VAL A 83 -4.45 4.73 -0.24
C VAL A 83 -3.95 3.31 -0.55
N VAL A 84 -2.96 3.20 -1.42
CA VAL A 84 -2.41 1.91 -1.87
C VAL A 84 -0.90 1.94 -1.69
N ASP A 85 -0.39 1.23 -0.68
CA ASP A 85 1.04 1.04 -0.45
C ASP A 85 1.28 -0.23 0.39
N ASP A 86 2.54 -0.68 0.45
CA ASP A 86 2.99 -1.66 1.44
C ASP A 86 3.30 -0.95 2.76
N LEU A 87 2.29 -0.83 3.62
CA LEU A 87 2.43 -0.17 4.92
C LEU A 87 3.12 -1.05 5.97
N ASN A 88 3.55 -2.28 5.62
CA ASN A 88 4.15 -3.24 6.55
C ASN A 88 3.36 -3.37 7.88
N ALA A 89 2.03 -3.45 7.75
CA ALA A 89 1.08 -3.39 8.83
C ALA A 89 0.22 -4.67 8.87
N LYS A 90 -0.05 -5.20 10.07
CA LYS A 90 -1.04 -6.26 10.29
C LYS A 90 -2.16 -5.67 11.11
N VAL A 91 -3.35 -5.62 10.56
CA VAL A 91 -4.51 -5.02 11.26
C VAL A 91 -5.29 -6.04 12.10
N GLY A 92 -4.94 -7.32 12.01
CA GLY A 92 -5.54 -8.40 12.79
C GLY A 92 -6.84 -8.96 12.17
N ALA A 93 -7.40 -9.97 12.83
CA ALA A 93 -8.57 -10.71 12.35
C ALA A 93 -9.90 -10.35 13.03
N ASP A 94 -9.86 -9.60 14.13
CA ASP A 94 -11.05 -9.33 14.94
C ASP A 94 -11.57 -7.90 14.71
N PRO A 95 -12.62 -7.72 13.90
CA PRO A 95 -13.19 -6.39 13.65
C PRO A 95 -13.93 -5.83 14.88
N LYS A 96 -14.14 -6.61 15.95
CA LYS A 96 -14.91 -6.17 17.13
C LYS A 96 -14.41 -4.86 17.73
N TYR A 97 -13.10 -4.62 17.66
CA TYR A 97 -12.49 -3.41 18.21
C TYR A 97 -12.64 -2.20 17.28
N PHE A 98 -12.74 -2.41 15.96
CA PHE A 98 -12.77 -1.34 14.95
C PHE A 98 -13.71 -1.71 13.77
N PRO A 99 -15.02 -1.91 14.01
CA PRO A 99 -15.94 -2.46 13.00
C PRO A 99 -16.24 -1.48 11.85
N GLU A 100 -15.95 -0.20 12.04
CA GLU A 100 -16.11 0.84 11.02
C GLU A 100 -14.97 0.84 10.00
N VAL A 101 -13.81 0.29 10.37
CA VAL A 101 -12.56 0.32 9.59
C VAL A 101 -12.20 -1.07 9.06
N LEU A 102 -12.47 -2.12 9.85
CA LEU A 102 -12.05 -3.50 9.57
C LEU A 102 -13.23 -4.39 9.19
N GLY A 103 -13.04 -5.16 8.12
CA GLY A 103 -13.95 -6.24 7.75
C GLY A 103 -13.67 -7.55 8.49
N PRO A 104 -14.57 -8.54 8.37
CA PRO A 104 -14.52 -9.79 9.13
C PRO A 104 -13.46 -10.79 8.63
N HIS A 105 -12.68 -10.43 7.61
CA HIS A 105 -11.79 -11.37 6.92
C HIS A 105 -10.31 -11.06 7.09
N GLY A 106 -9.94 -10.13 7.99
CA GLY A 106 -8.56 -9.89 8.38
C GLY A 106 -7.88 -11.14 8.96
N LEU A 107 -6.56 -11.10 9.12
CA LEU A 107 -5.76 -12.22 9.63
C LEU A 107 -4.73 -11.79 10.68
N GLY A 108 -4.41 -12.73 11.56
CA GLY A 108 -3.36 -12.58 12.56
C GLY A 108 -3.72 -11.64 13.71
N GLN A 109 -2.69 -11.20 14.42
CA GLN A 109 -2.80 -10.19 15.48
C GLN A 109 -2.38 -8.84 14.93
N ILE A 110 -2.95 -7.78 15.53
CA ILE A 110 -2.57 -6.42 15.19
C ILE A 110 -1.10 -6.17 15.56
N SER A 111 -0.34 -5.58 14.65
CA SER A 111 1.02 -5.10 14.92
C SER A 111 1.01 -3.63 15.32
N GLU A 112 2.13 -3.09 15.82
CA GLU A 112 2.27 -1.65 16.13
C GLU A 112 1.94 -0.78 14.90
N ASN A 113 2.52 -1.10 13.74
CA ASN A 113 2.18 -0.43 12.48
C ASN A 113 0.71 -0.64 12.09
N GLY A 114 0.12 -1.78 12.45
CA GLY A 114 -1.30 -2.05 12.27
C GLY A 114 -2.19 -1.11 13.07
N ALA A 115 -1.80 -0.81 14.32
CA ALA A 115 -2.52 0.14 15.16
C ALA A 115 -2.46 1.56 14.57
N LEU A 116 -1.29 2.00 14.09
CA LEU A 116 -1.14 3.29 13.42
C LEU A 116 -2.02 3.39 12.16
N LEU A 117 -2.06 2.33 11.35
CA LEU A 117 -2.90 2.28 10.16
C LEU A 117 -4.40 2.33 10.51
N VAL A 118 -4.82 1.60 11.54
CA VAL A 118 -6.22 1.60 11.98
C VAL A 118 -6.61 2.98 12.53
N ASP A 119 -5.75 3.64 13.30
CA ASP A 119 -6.00 4.98 13.83
C ASP A 119 -6.11 6.03 12.71
N PHE A 120 -5.20 5.97 11.73
CA PHE A 120 -5.26 6.80 10.54
C PHE A 120 -6.55 6.54 9.75
N ALA A 121 -6.91 5.28 9.51
CA ALA A 121 -8.11 4.96 8.74
C ALA A 121 -9.39 5.40 9.47
N LEU A 122 -9.47 5.18 10.79
CA LEU A 122 -10.58 5.64 11.63
C LEU A 122 -10.73 7.15 11.59
N SER A 123 -9.62 7.89 11.69
CA SER A 123 -9.62 9.36 11.70
C SER A 123 -10.04 10.00 10.38
N ASN A 124 -10.07 9.23 9.28
CA ASN A 124 -10.33 9.71 7.94
C ASN A 124 -11.52 9.00 7.26
N ASP A 125 -12.36 8.30 8.03
CA ASP A 125 -13.53 7.55 7.51
C ASP A 125 -13.16 6.53 6.41
N LEU A 126 -11.99 5.90 6.54
CA LEU A 126 -11.48 4.91 5.58
C LEU A 126 -11.67 3.47 6.07
N VAL A 127 -11.77 2.55 5.11
CA VAL A 127 -11.85 1.11 5.36
C VAL A 127 -10.60 0.40 4.86
N VAL A 128 -10.12 -0.60 5.61
CA VAL A 128 -8.97 -1.41 5.20
C VAL A 128 -9.42 -2.51 4.24
N GLY A 129 -9.30 -2.24 2.94
CA GLY A 129 -9.82 -3.11 1.87
C GLY A 129 -9.41 -4.58 1.95
N GLY A 130 -8.18 -4.88 2.38
CA GLY A 130 -7.67 -6.25 2.52
C GLY A 130 -8.42 -7.12 3.56
N THR A 131 -9.27 -6.52 4.39
CA THR A 131 -10.06 -7.21 5.42
C THR A 131 -11.53 -7.41 5.04
N LEU A 132 -12.00 -6.80 3.95
CA LEU A 132 -13.42 -6.72 3.60
C LEU A 132 -13.99 -7.97 2.95
N PHE A 133 -13.16 -8.73 2.22
CA PHE A 133 -13.64 -9.83 1.37
C PHE A 133 -13.09 -11.19 1.80
N GLU A 134 -13.93 -12.22 1.67
CA GLU A 134 -13.51 -13.59 1.92
C GLU A 134 -12.54 -14.04 0.83
N HIS A 135 -11.37 -14.48 1.26
CA HIS A 135 -10.36 -15.10 0.40
C HIS A 135 -9.78 -16.32 1.09
N LYS A 136 -9.18 -17.23 0.31
CA LYS A 136 -8.38 -18.31 0.90
C LYS A 136 -7.23 -17.68 1.67
N ASN A 137 -6.88 -18.22 2.84
CA ASN A 137 -5.81 -17.67 3.69
C ASN A 137 -4.48 -17.49 2.95
N VAL A 138 -4.18 -18.33 1.96
CA VAL A 138 -2.97 -18.21 1.11
C VAL A 138 -2.94 -16.95 0.24
N HIS A 139 -4.07 -16.27 0.04
CA HIS A 139 -4.19 -15.05 -0.76
C HIS A 139 -4.40 -13.79 0.09
N LYS A 140 -4.49 -13.94 1.41
CA LYS A 140 -4.66 -12.82 2.34
C LYS A 140 -3.34 -12.26 2.87
N TYR A 141 -2.25 -13.03 2.72
CA TYR A 141 -0.90 -12.55 2.95
C TYR A 141 -0.34 -12.05 1.62
N THR A 142 0.21 -10.85 1.60
CA THR A 142 0.89 -10.25 0.45
C THR A 142 2.40 -10.55 0.47
N ARG A 143 2.95 -10.98 1.62
CA ARG A 143 4.37 -11.31 1.76
C ARG A 143 4.61 -12.50 2.69
N THR A 144 5.51 -13.39 2.27
CA THR A 144 6.14 -14.39 3.14
C THR A 144 7.63 -14.06 3.21
N SER A 145 8.20 -14.04 4.42
CA SER A 145 9.64 -13.82 4.59
C SER A 145 10.46 -14.96 3.95
N PRO A 146 11.72 -14.72 3.53
CA PRO A 146 12.56 -15.75 2.90
C PRO A 146 12.76 -17.01 3.75
N ASP A 147 12.71 -16.87 5.07
CA ASP A 147 12.81 -17.95 6.07
C ASP A 147 11.45 -18.59 6.42
N GLY A 148 10.35 -18.08 5.87
CA GLY A 148 8.98 -18.58 6.10
C GLY A 148 8.40 -18.28 7.49
N SER A 149 9.15 -17.60 8.37
CA SER A 149 8.76 -17.33 9.76
C SER A 149 7.66 -16.28 9.90
N THR A 150 7.61 -15.32 8.97
CA THR A 150 6.71 -14.18 9.01
C THR A 150 5.86 -14.12 7.76
N ARG A 151 4.54 -14.01 7.95
CA ARG A 151 3.57 -13.72 6.88
C ARG A 151 2.87 -12.41 7.18
N ASN A 152 2.90 -11.49 6.22
CA ASN A 152 2.18 -10.22 6.23
C ASN A 152 1.10 -10.29 5.17
#